data_AF-A0A195CBB9-F1
#
_entry.id   AF-A0A195CBB9-F1
#
_cell.length_a   1.000
_cell.length_b   1.000
_cell.length_c   1.000
_cell.angle_alpha   90.00
_cell.angle_beta   90.00
_cell.angle_gamma   90.00
#
_symmetry.space_group_name_H-M   'P 1'
#
loop_
_entity.id
_entity.type
_entity.pdbx_description
1 polymer ?
#
loop_
_entity_poly.entity_id
_entity_poly.type
_entity_poly.pdbx_seq_one_letter_code
_entity_poly.pdbx_strand_id
1 'polypeptide(L)'
;MSITGVRVKIYDEEKCIHETVRSDGDDLKALMQNLRDTQSEINSFLTTLIQRRDVSSEMTNQSSSSDDIDSDSAEEEKEKEEDDMRANPKKCKLSS
;
A
#
# COMPACT_ATOMS: atom_id res chain seq x y z
N MET A 1 35.60 -0.47 0.51
CA MET A 1 34.77 0.75 0.49
C MET A 1 33.43 0.41 1.08
N SER A 2 33.01 1.09 2.15
CA SER A 2 31.64 1.01 2.66
C SER A 2 30.74 1.74 1.68
N ILE A 3 29.72 1.06 1.15
CA ILE A 3 28.64 1.73 0.43
C ILE A 3 27.78 2.40 1.50
N THR A 4 27.89 3.71 1.61
CA THR A 4 26.85 4.51 2.24
C THR A 4 25.61 4.45 1.35
N GLY A 5 24.43 4.41 1.95
CA GLY A 5 23.20 4.31 1.19
C GLY A 5 22.06 3.61 1.92
N VAL A 6 20.96 3.46 1.19
CA VAL A 6 19.74 2.83 1.67
C VAL A 6 19.72 1.40 1.16
N ARG A 7 19.66 0.43 2.08
CA ARG A 7 19.44 -0.98 1.77
C ARG A 7 18.16 -1.43 2.45
N VAL A 8 17.27 -2.03 1.67
CA VAL A 8 16.05 -2.65 2.20
C VAL A 8 15.98 -4.09 1.73
N LYS A 9 15.60 -4.97 2.66
CA LYS A 9 15.32 -6.38 2.41
C LYS A 9 13.95 -6.70 3.00
N ILE A 10 13.12 -7.37 2.22
CA ILE A 10 11.82 -7.86 2.66
C ILE A 10 11.90 -9.38 2.66
N TYR A 11 11.52 -9.97 3.78
CA TYR A 11 11.55 -11.40 4.00
C TYR A 11 10.12 -11.92 4.11
N ASP A 12 9.91 -13.10 3.53
CA ASP A 12 8.79 -13.97 3.84
C ASP A 12 9.37 -15.13 4.66
N GLU A 13 9.05 -15.16 5.95
CA GLU A 13 9.71 -15.99 6.96
C GLU A 13 11.25 -15.83 6.90
N GLU A 14 11.98 -16.85 6.48
CA GLU A 14 13.44 -16.85 6.36
C GLU A 14 13.94 -16.49 4.95
N LYS A 15 13.05 -16.40 3.97
CA LYS A 15 13.40 -16.19 2.56
C LYS A 15 13.34 -14.72 2.20
N CYS A 16 14.45 -14.16 1.71
CA CYS A 16 14.45 -12.82 1.12
C CYS A 16 13.66 -12.85 -0.21
N ILE A 17 12.55 -12.12 -0.27
CA ILE A 17 11.68 -12.04 -1.45
C ILE A 17 11.84 -10.73 -2.23
N HIS A 18 12.50 -9.74 -1.63
CA HIS A 18 12.85 -8.49 -2.29
C HIS A 18 14.06 -7.85 -1.62
N GLU A 19 15.02 -7.38 -2.41
CA GLU A 19 16.16 -6.61 -1.95
C GLU A 19 16.38 -5.44 -2.91
N THR A 20 16.54 -4.25 -2.34
CA THR A 20 16.90 -3.04 -3.08
C THR A 20 18.03 -2.32 -2.37
N VAL A 21 18.98 -1.82 -3.16
CA VAL A 21 20.17 -1.11 -2.69
C VAL A 21 20.31 0.16 -3.52
N ARG A 22 20.28 1.30 -2.85
CA ARG A 22 20.57 2.60 -3.43
C ARG A 22 21.82 3.15 -2.78
N SER A 23 22.88 3.32 -3.57
CA SER A 23 24.04 4.10 -3.13
C SER A 23 23.61 5.54 -2.99
N ASP A 24 23.88 6.16 -1.85
CA ASP A 24 23.87 7.61 -1.79
C ASP A 24 25.16 8.15 -2.42
N GLY A 25 25.06 9.34 -3.01
CA GLY A 25 26.23 10.21 -3.15
C GLY A 25 26.41 10.98 -1.84
N ASP A 26 27.52 11.68 -1.67
CA ASP A 26 27.83 12.49 -0.47
C ASP A 26 26.92 13.74 -0.29
N ASP A 27 25.74 13.78 -0.91
CA ASP A 27 24.79 14.88 -0.89
C ASP A 27 23.45 14.47 -0.24
N LEU A 28 23.00 15.27 0.73
CA LEU A 28 21.71 15.11 1.41
C LEU A 28 20.54 15.07 0.42
N LYS A 29 20.60 15.85 -0.66
CA LYS A 29 19.54 15.84 -1.69
C LYS A 29 19.43 14.48 -2.36
N ALA A 30 20.55 13.83 -2.65
CA ALA A 30 20.59 12.48 -3.22
C ALA A 30 20.04 11.46 -2.22
N LEU A 31 20.40 11.56 -0.93
CA LEU A 31 19.86 10.69 0.11
C LEU A 31 18.32 10.83 0.23
N MET A 32 17.81 12.05 0.28
CA MET A 32 16.36 12.30 0.37
C MET A 32 15.61 11.77 -0.85
N GLN A 33 16.20 11.87 -2.04
CA GLN A 33 15.61 11.29 -3.24
C GLN A 33 15.62 9.77 -3.19
N ASN A 34 16.75 9.16 -2.84
CA ASN A 34 16.87 7.71 -2.69
C ASN A 34 15.87 7.15 -1.68
N LEU A 35 15.62 7.86 -0.57
CA LEU A 35 14.61 7.47 0.41
C LEU A 35 13.19 7.47 -0.18
N ARG A 36 12.81 8.52 -0.93
CA ARG A 36 11.50 8.61 -1.60
C ARG A 36 11.32 7.55 -2.67
N ASP A 37 12.36 7.29 -3.46
CA ASP A 37 12.32 6.29 -4.52
C ASP A 37 12.20 4.89 -3.91
N THR A 38 13.00 4.59 -2.89
CA THR A 38 12.95 3.31 -2.16
C THR A 38 11.58 3.10 -1.51
N GLN A 39 11.01 4.15 -0.90
CA GLN A 39 9.66 4.09 -0.33
C GLN A 39 8.61 3.76 -1.41
N SER A 40 8.70 4.41 -2.57
CA SER A 40 7.76 4.20 -3.68
C SER A 40 7.88 2.78 -4.24
N GLU A 41 9.11 2.27 -4.36
CA GLU A 41 9.42 0.90 -4.80
C GLU A 41 8.84 -0.15 -3.85
N ILE A 42 9.06 0.01 -2.54
CA ILE A 42 8.51 -0.89 -1.51
C ILE A 42 6.99 -0.87 -1.53
N ASN A 43 6.37 0.31 -1.61
CA ASN A 43 4.92 0.43 -1.67
C ASN A 43 4.36 -0.29 -2.92
N SER A 44 4.97 -0.10 -4.07
CA SER A 44 4.57 -0.79 -5.30
C SER A 44 4.70 -2.31 -5.16
N PHE A 45 5.80 -2.79 -4.58
CA PHE A 45 6.02 -4.20 -4.33
C PHE A 45 4.97 -4.81 -3.39
N LEU A 46 4.71 -4.17 -2.24
CA LEU A 46 3.72 -4.63 -1.27
C LEU A 46 2.30 -4.60 -1.86
N THR A 47 1.94 -3.55 -2.61
CA THR A 47 0.66 -3.48 -3.33
C THR A 47 0.50 -4.65 -4.30
N THR A 48 1.57 -4.99 -5.03
CA THR A 48 1.57 -6.13 -5.95
C THR A 48 1.33 -7.46 -5.21
N LEU A 49 1.91 -7.63 -4.02
CA LEU A 49 1.69 -8.83 -3.20
C LEU A 49 0.23 -8.94 -2.73
N ILE A 50 -0.36 -7.81 -2.29
CA ILE A 50 -1.76 -7.76 -1.85
C ILE A 50 -2.69 -8.11 -3.01
N GLN A 51 -2.51 -7.46 -4.17
CA GLN A 51 -3.33 -7.70 -5.35
C GLN A 51 -3.28 -9.17 -5.82
N ARG A 52 -2.11 -9.81 -5.79
CA ARG A 52 -1.99 -11.24 -6.13
C ARG A 52 -2.76 -12.13 -5.16
N ARG A 53 -2.77 -11.78 -3.86
CA ARG A 53 -3.53 -12.51 -2.85
C ARG A 53 -5.03 -12.40 -3.09
N ASP A 54 -5.51 -11.19 -3.38
CA ASP A 54 -6.95 -10.94 -3.59
C ASP A 54 -7.47 -11.70 -4.82
N VAL A 55 -6.74 -11.66 -5.93
CA VAL A 55 -7.06 -12.44 -7.15
C VAL A 55 -7.08 -13.95 -6.87
N SER A 56 -6.11 -14.45 -6.09
CA SER A 56 -6.09 -15.87 -5.70
C SER A 56 -7.28 -16.26 -4.82
N SER A 57 -7.75 -15.35 -3.97
CA SER A 57 -8.91 -15.59 -3.09
C SER A 57 -10.23 -15.54 -3.86
N GLU A 58 -10.35 -14.67 -4.87
CA GLU A 58 -11.55 -14.51 -5.67
C GLU A 58 -11.83 -15.75 -6.54
N MET A 59 -10.78 -16.37 -7.09
CA MET A 59 -10.89 -17.63 -7.85
C MET A 59 -11.29 -18.84 -7.00
N THR A 60 -10.97 -18.82 -5.70
CA THR A 60 -11.26 -19.93 -4.79
C THR A 60 -12.74 -19.95 -4.36
N ASN A 61 -13.40 -18.80 -4.35
CA ASN A 61 -14.80 -18.67 -3.95
C ASN A 61 -15.81 -18.91 -5.09
N GLN A 62 -15.35 -19.09 -6.34
CA GLN A 62 -16.24 -19.28 -7.51
C GLN A 62 -16.41 -20.75 -7.93
N SER A 63 -15.75 -21.71 -7.27
CA SER A 63 -15.81 -23.14 -7.64
C SER A 63 -16.86 -23.97 -6.89
N SER A 64 -17.82 -23.35 -6.22
CA SER A 64 -18.96 -24.05 -5.61
C SER A 64 -20.28 -23.33 -5.85
N SER A 65 -20.83 -23.47 -7.05
CA SER A 65 -22.28 -23.36 -7.28
C SER A 65 -22.63 -24.07 -8.58
N SER A 66 -22.73 -25.40 -8.49
CA SER A 66 -23.40 -26.21 -9.50
C SER A 66 -24.91 -26.07 -9.29
N ASP A 67 -25.53 -25.52 -10.35
CA ASP A 67 -26.87 -25.77 -10.86
C ASP A 67 -28.12 -25.32 -10.06
N ASP A 68 -28.90 -24.51 -10.79
CA ASP A 68 -30.34 -24.29 -10.75
C ASP A 68 -30.97 -23.68 -9.49
N ILE A 69 -31.34 -22.39 -9.58
CA ILE A 69 -32.75 -21.97 -9.51
C ILE A 69 -32.93 -20.49 -9.95
N ASP A 70 -33.83 -20.35 -10.91
CA ASP A 70 -34.42 -19.17 -11.52
C ASP A 70 -35.20 -18.32 -10.49
N SER A 71 -34.89 -17.03 -10.31
CA SER A 71 -35.84 -16.01 -9.82
C SER A 71 -35.25 -14.59 -9.78
N ASP A 72 -35.58 -13.87 -10.86
CA ASP A 72 -35.93 -12.45 -10.95
C ASP A 72 -36.24 -11.72 -9.62
N SER A 73 -35.53 -10.61 -9.31
CA SER A 73 -36.17 -9.36 -8.84
C SER A 73 -35.18 -8.20 -8.60
N ALA A 74 -35.28 -7.20 -9.48
CA ALA A 74 -35.31 -5.75 -9.24
C ALA A 74 -34.12 -4.97 -8.63
N GLU A 75 -33.76 -3.91 -9.36
CA GLU A 75 -32.87 -2.79 -9.02
C GLU A 75 -33.26 -2.02 -7.75
N GLU A 76 -32.30 -1.35 -7.10
CA GLU A 76 -32.34 0.12 -6.90
C GLU A 76 -31.02 0.64 -6.29
N GLU A 77 -30.40 1.61 -6.96
CA GLU A 77 -29.31 2.46 -6.46
C GLU A 77 -29.77 3.39 -5.33
N LYS A 78 -28.92 3.64 -4.31
CA LYS A 78 -28.87 4.95 -3.61
C LYS A 78 -27.45 5.28 -3.11
N GLU A 79 -26.85 6.29 -3.72
CA GLU A 79 -25.81 7.16 -3.16
C GLU A 79 -26.38 8.00 -1.98
N LYS A 80 -25.49 8.34 -1.01
CA LYS A 80 -25.49 9.48 -0.05
C LYS A 80 -24.65 9.10 1.18
N GLU A 81 -23.83 9.91 1.83
CA GLU A 81 -23.53 11.35 1.81
C GLU A 81 -22.31 11.53 2.76
N GLU A 82 -21.45 12.51 2.48
CA GLU A 82 -20.29 12.90 3.31
C GLU A 82 -20.73 13.36 4.71
N ASP A 83 -20.03 12.94 5.78
CA ASP A 83 -20.16 13.55 7.10
C ASP A 83 -18.84 14.26 7.51
N ASP A 84 -18.97 15.57 7.59
CA ASP A 84 -18.01 16.57 8.07
C ASP A 84 -17.98 16.54 9.61
N MET A 85 -16.89 16.04 10.20
CA MET A 85 -16.58 16.30 11.61
C MET A 85 -15.21 16.98 11.78
N ARG A 86 -15.24 18.31 11.58
CA ARG A 86 -14.45 19.34 12.28
C ARG A 86 -13.60 18.84 13.46
N ALA A 87 -12.28 18.77 13.28
CA ALA A 87 -11.32 18.76 14.38
C ALA A 87 -10.71 20.17 14.57
N ASN A 88 -11.09 20.81 15.68
CA ASN A 88 -10.66 22.13 16.11
C ASN A 88 -9.16 22.19 16.50
N PRO A 89 -8.30 23.00 15.88
CA PRO A 89 -6.93 23.19 16.36
C PRO A 89 -6.87 24.30 17.42
N LYS A 90 -6.48 23.90 18.65
CA LYS A 90 -6.22 24.82 19.77
C LYS A 90 -5.10 25.81 19.40
N LYS A 91 -5.37 27.10 19.60
CA LYS A 91 -4.44 28.21 19.35
C LYS A 91 -3.22 28.12 20.27
N CYS A 92 -2.02 27.99 19.71
CA CYS A 92 -0.76 28.20 20.45
C CYS A 92 -0.49 29.70 20.55
N LYS A 93 -0.40 30.24 21.77
CA LYS A 93 0.15 31.58 22.04
C LYS A 93 1.67 31.47 22.02
N LEU A 94 2.32 32.15 21.08
CA LEU A 94 3.74 32.49 21.17
C LEU A 94 3.85 33.78 21.97
N SER A 95 4.47 33.72 23.15
CA SER A 95 4.91 34.91 23.88
C SER A 95 6.16 35.46 23.19
N SER A 96 6.17 36.75 22.86
CA SER A 96 7.38 37.50 22.50
C SER A 96 8.15 37.93 23.75
#